data_AF-A0A7S3WQH9-F1
#
_entry.id   AF-A0A7S3WQH9-F1
#
_cell.length_a   1.000
_cell.length_b   1.000
_cell.length_c   1.000
_cell.angle_alpha   90.00
_cell.angle_beta   90.00
_cell.angle_gamma   90.00
#
_symmetry.space_group_name_H-M   'P 1'
#
loop_
_entity.id
_entity.type
_entity.pdbx_description
1 polymer ?
#
loop_
_entity_poly.entity_id
_entity_poly.type
_entity_poly.pdbx_seq_one_letter_code
_entity_poly.pdbx_strand_id
1 'polypeptide(L)'
;LEAVQTDSMPDDTFICVRVGDTQKLSRLASQRVYRFPQAGDRRYGKIEVFKRIGACSVGLDSETGSRDIRINTDGFGLLDMAVNVMGSEKAAASKVEPMDPEKKPGGKVKEAKEYLSKHRLEVRLSEAMQAVLRERPDDPETFLAQ
;
A
#
# COMPACT_ATOMS: atom_id res chain seq x y z
N LEU A 1 -9.17 21.21 5.58
CA LEU A 1 -9.76 20.96 6.90
C LEU A 1 -8.88 21.67 7.89
N GLU A 2 -9.41 22.70 8.54
CA GLU A 2 -8.64 23.57 9.44
C GLU A 2 -8.66 23.07 10.89
N ALA A 3 -9.69 22.31 11.27
CA ALA A 3 -9.72 21.51 12.49
C ALA A 3 -10.68 20.33 12.30
N VAL A 4 -10.23 19.11 12.59
CA VAL A 4 -11.11 17.96 12.78
C VAL A 4 -10.91 17.47 14.20
N GLN A 5 -11.97 17.43 15.01
CA GLN A 5 -11.99 16.67 16.25
C GLN A 5 -11.98 15.18 15.87
N THR A 6 -10.84 14.52 16.07
CA THR A 6 -10.64 13.11 15.72
C THR A 6 -10.88 12.16 16.89
N ASP A 7 -11.10 12.70 18.09
CA ASP A 7 -11.06 11.94 19.36
C ASP A 7 -12.15 10.86 19.48
N SER A 8 -13.24 10.98 18.71
CA SER A 8 -14.31 9.99 18.64
C SER A 8 -14.32 9.16 17.35
N MET A 9 -13.33 9.35 16.47
CA MET A 9 -13.27 8.65 15.19
C MET A 9 -12.52 7.32 15.33
N PRO A 10 -13.00 6.24 14.70
CA PRO A 10 -12.27 4.99 14.68
C PRO A 10 -10.86 5.15 14.10
N ASP A 11 -9.93 4.31 14.55
CA ASP A 11 -8.68 4.11 13.85
C ASP A 11 -8.93 3.69 12.39
N ASP A 12 -7.94 3.97 11.54
CA ASP A 12 -8.01 3.70 10.10
C ASP A 12 -9.20 4.36 9.39
N THR A 13 -9.57 5.56 9.85
CA THR A 13 -10.48 6.46 9.14
C THR A 13 -9.73 7.20 8.02
N PHE A 14 -10.35 7.29 6.84
CA PHE A 14 -9.84 7.96 5.65
C PHE A 14 -10.85 8.99 5.15
N ILE A 15 -10.35 10.07 4.57
CA ILE A 15 -11.14 11.08 3.86
C ILE A 15 -10.82 11.00 2.38
N CYS A 16 -11.88 10.97 1.58
CA CYS A 16 -11.84 11.18 0.14
C CYS A 16 -12.43 12.54 -0.18
N VAL A 17 -11.67 13.38 -0.89
CA VAL A 17 -12.15 14.64 -1.45
C VAL A 17 -12.11 14.53 -2.97
N ARG A 18 -13.27 14.71 -3.61
CA ARG A 18 -13.41 14.65 -5.07
C ARG A 18 -13.90 15.99 -5.61
N VAL A 19 -13.20 16.52 -6.61
CA VAL A 19 -13.59 17.74 -7.35
C VAL A 19 -13.60 17.40 -8.84
N GLY A 20 -14.80 17.21 -9.38
CA GLY A 20 -15.06 16.53 -10.66
C GLY A 20 -14.29 15.22 -10.79
N ASP A 21 -13.31 15.15 -11.69
CA ASP A 21 -12.59 13.90 -12.02
C ASP A 21 -11.34 13.66 -11.16
N THR A 22 -10.91 14.68 -10.40
CA THR A 22 -9.77 14.53 -9.48
C THR A 22 -10.27 14.05 -8.12
N GLN A 23 -9.69 12.95 -7.64
CA GLN A 23 -9.95 12.40 -6.32
C GLN A 23 -8.66 12.36 -5.49
N LYS A 24 -8.76 12.78 -4.24
CA LYS A 24 -7.68 12.67 -3.25
C LYS A 24 -8.16 11.87 -2.05
N LEU A 25 -7.52 10.74 -1.79
CA LEU A 25 -7.76 9.88 -0.62
C LEU A 25 -6.58 10.01 0.35
N SER A 26 -6.85 10.20 1.64
CA SER A 26 -5.81 10.12 2.67
C SER A 26 -6.37 9.71 4.01
N ARG A 27 -5.51 9.20 4.90
CA ARG A 27 -5.86 8.98 6.30
C ARG A 27 -6.37 10.29 6.91
N LEU A 28 -7.38 10.18 7.76
CA LEU A 28 -7.90 11.29 8.54
C LEU A 28 -6.76 11.89 9.38
N ALA A 29 -6.60 13.20 9.27
CA ALA A 29 -5.60 13.96 10.02
C ALA A 29 -6.20 15.33 10.39
N SER A 30 -5.82 15.85 11.55
CA SER A 30 -6.38 17.08 12.12
C SER A 30 -6.13 18.32 11.26
N GLN A 31 -5.02 18.35 10.49
CA GLN A 31 -4.66 19.47 9.64
C GLN A 31 -4.17 18.99 8.27
N ARG A 32 -5.08 19.05 7.28
CA ARG A 32 -4.74 18.77 5.87
C ARG A 32 -5.51 19.69 4.94
N VAL A 33 -4.76 20.34 4.05
CA VAL A 33 -5.31 21.20 2.98
C VAL A 33 -5.22 20.45 1.65
N TYR A 34 -6.37 20.24 1.01
CA TYR A 34 -6.45 19.58 -0.28
C TYR A 34 -6.54 20.64 -1.38
N ARG A 35 -5.46 20.82 -2.15
CA ARG A 35 -5.44 21.73 -3.31
C ARG A 35 -5.76 20.99 -4.59
N PHE A 36 -6.70 21.47 -5.39
CA PHE A 36 -7.08 20.85 -6.67
C PHE A 36 -6.70 21.81 -7.81
N PRO A 37 -5.62 21.52 -8.57
CA PRO A 37 -5.10 22.45 -9.58
C PRO A 37 -6.06 22.65 -10.77
N GLN A 38 -6.95 21.69 -11.02
CA GLN A 38 -7.95 21.73 -12.11
C GLN A 38 -9.38 21.87 -11.57
N ALA A 39 -9.57 22.63 -10.49
CA ALA A 39 -10.92 22.91 -9.99
C ALA A 39 -11.78 23.66 -11.04
N GLY A 40 -11.16 24.42 -11.95
CA GLY A 40 -11.87 25.20 -12.98
C GLY A 40 -12.94 26.11 -12.35
N ASP A 41 -14.10 26.20 -13.01
CA ASP A 41 -15.28 26.92 -12.49
C ASP A 41 -16.17 26.06 -11.56
N ARG A 42 -15.67 24.89 -11.13
CA ARG A 42 -16.48 23.95 -10.33
C ARG A 42 -16.69 24.53 -8.93
N ARG A 43 -17.95 24.85 -8.63
CA ARG A 43 -18.37 25.40 -7.33
C ARG A 43 -18.53 24.37 -6.22
N TYR A 44 -18.59 23.08 -6.56
CA TYR A 44 -18.89 22.00 -5.61
C TYR A 44 -17.90 20.84 -5.73
N GLY A 45 -17.60 20.23 -4.60
CA GLY A 45 -16.85 18.98 -4.48
C GLY A 45 -17.57 18.02 -3.52
N LYS A 46 -17.22 16.73 -3.59
CA LYS A 46 -17.74 15.68 -2.71
C LYS A 46 -16.69 15.35 -1.65
N ILE A 47 -17.12 15.24 -0.40
CA ILE A 47 -16.29 14.72 0.69
C ILE A 47 -16.94 13.46 1.22
N GLU A 48 -16.19 12.37 1.30
CA GLU A 48 -16.63 11.08 1.83
C GLU A 48 -15.65 10.64 2.93
N VAL A 49 -16.20 9.99 3.96
CA VAL A 49 -15.43 9.42 5.07
C VAL A 49 -15.57 7.90 5.00
N PHE A 50 -14.44 7.21 5.01
CA PHE A 50 -14.35 5.76 4.94
C PHE A 50 -13.64 5.22 6.17
N LYS A 51 -14.07 4.06 6.66
CA LYS A 51 -13.25 3.23 7.55
C LYS A 51 -12.65 2.12 6.71
N ARG A 52 -11.34 1.88 6.83
CA ARG A 52 -10.76 0.67 6.24
C ARG A 52 -11.29 -0.53 7.02
N ILE A 53 -11.98 -1.41 6.32
CA ILE A 53 -12.49 -2.66 6.89
C ILE A 53 -11.60 -3.85 6.56
N GLY A 54 -10.65 -3.74 5.62
CA GLY A 54 -9.75 -4.83 5.28
C GLY A 54 -8.63 -4.39 4.35
N ALA A 55 -7.55 -5.16 4.31
CA ALA A 55 -6.42 -4.94 3.41
C ALA A 55 -5.73 -6.28 3.11
N CYS A 56 -5.08 -6.36 1.95
CA CYS A 56 -4.22 -7.47 1.55
C CYS A 56 -3.14 -6.94 0.60
N SER A 57 -1.93 -7.47 0.72
CA SER A 57 -0.83 -7.17 -0.20
C SER A 57 -0.83 -8.17 -1.36
N VAL A 58 -0.67 -7.65 -2.58
CA VAL A 58 -0.53 -8.46 -3.80
C VAL A 58 0.86 -8.26 -4.39
N GLY A 59 1.55 -9.35 -4.71
CA GLY A 59 2.80 -9.27 -5.47
C GLY A 59 2.55 -8.77 -6.89
N LEU A 60 3.47 -8.02 -7.46
CA LEU A 60 3.34 -7.47 -8.83
C LEU A 60 4.17 -8.24 -9.86
N ASP A 61 4.72 -9.40 -9.46
CA ASP A 61 5.56 -10.22 -10.34
C ASP A 61 4.88 -10.49 -11.67
N SER A 62 5.67 -10.47 -12.75
CA SER A 62 5.28 -10.39 -14.17
C SER A 62 4.46 -11.57 -14.71
N GLU A 63 3.89 -12.41 -13.84
CA GLU A 63 2.92 -13.40 -14.24
C GLU A 63 1.63 -12.70 -14.66
N THR A 64 1.40 -12.68 -15.96
CA THR A 64 0.14 -12.29 -16.57
C THR A 64 -0.95 -13.28 -16.13
N GLY A 65 -1.89 -12.81 -15.32
CA GLY A 65 -3.00 -13.66 -14.87
C GLY A 65 -3.87 -13.01 -13.80
N SER A 66 -5.14 -13.41 -13.78
CA SER A 66 -6.05 -13.09 -12.68
C SER A 66 -5.64 -13.90 -11.45
N ARG A 67 -5.54 -13.26 -10.29
CA ARG A 67 -5.20 -13.90 -9.02
C ARG A 67 -6.36 -13.82 -8.05
N ASP A 68 -6.75 -14.96 -7.51
CA ASP A 68 -7.74 -15.00 -6.44
C ASP A 68 -7.10 -14.54 -5.13
N ILE A 69 -7.68 -13.52 -4.53
CA ILE A 69 -7.29 -12.99 -3.23
C ILE A 69 -8.48 -13.03 -2.28
N ARG A 70 -8.15 -13.20 -1.00
CA ARG A 70 -9.09 -13.26 0.10
C ARG A 70 -8.70 -12.22 1.13
N ILE A 71 -9.59 -11.27 1.38
CA ILE A 71 -9.39 -10.16 2.33
C ILE A 71 -10.26 -10.42 3.55
N ASN A 72 -9.66 -10.44 4.74
CA ASN A 72 -10.43 -10.43 5.98
C ASN A 72 -11.00 -9.02 6.18
N THR A 73 -12.31 -8.94 6.37
CA THR A 73 -13.04 -7.69 6.57
C THR A 73 -13.59 -7.60 7.99
N ASP A 74 -13.16 -6.56 8.72
CA ASP A 74 -13.51 -6.25 10.11
C ASP A 74 -15.03 -6.25 10.30
N GLY A 75 -15.54 -7.36 10.85
CA GLY A 75 -16.97 -7.53 11.15
C GLY A 75 -17.86 -7.93 9.96
N PHE A 76 -17.29 -8.12 8.76
CA PHE A 76 -18.05 -8.48 7.54
C PHE A 76 -17.64 -9.82 6.92
N GLY A 77 -16.65 -10.50 7.49
CA GLY A 77 -16.23 -11.84 7.07
C GLY A 77 -15.12 -11.81 6.02
N LEU A 78 -15.11 -12.79 5.11
CA LEU A 78 -14.09 -12.92 4.07
C LEU A 78 -14.62 -12.39 2.74
N LEU A 79 -13.84 -11.51 2.11
CA LEU A 79 -14.11 -10.99 0.78
C LEU A 79 -13.18 -11.67 -0.23
N ASP A 80 -13.75 -12.53 -1.06
CA ASP A 80 -13.06 -13.21 -2.16
C ASP A 80 -13.19 -12.38 -3.45
N MET A 81 -12.06 -12.11 -4.10
CA MET A 81 -12.03 -11.35 -5.35
C MET A 81 -10.87 -11.76 -6.25
N ALA A 82 -11.08 -11.66 -7.56
CA ALA A 82 -10.07 -11.94 -8.56
C ALA A 82 -9.44 -10.61 -9.03
N VAL A 83 -8.12 -10.47 -8.90
CA VAL A 83 -7.38 -9.25 -9.24
C VAL A 83 -6.39 -9.54 -10.36
N ASN A 84 -6.47 -8.74 -11.42
CA ASN A 84 -5.48 -8.75 -12.50
C ASN A 84 -4.59 -7.52 -12.37
N VAL A 85 -3.29 -7.74 -12.10
CA VAL A 85 -2.32 -6.66 -11.99
C VAL A 85 -1.42 -6.67 -13.21
N MET A 86 -1.58 -5.67 -14.08
CA MET A 86 -0.68 -5.46 -15.21
C MET A 86 0.41 -4.48 -14.80
N GLY A 87 1.66 -4.94 -14.73
CA GLY A 87 2.81 -4.06 -14.58
C GLY A 87 2.94 -3.17 -15.82
N SER A 88 2.91 -1.84 -15.66
CA SER A 88 3.22 -0.93 -16.75
C SER A 88 4.73 -0.91 -16.99
N GLU A 89 5.20 -1.43 -18.11
CA GLU A 89 6.54 -1.11 -18.60
C GLU A 89 6.60 0.37 -18.96
N LYS A 90 7.06 1.20 -18.01
CA LYS A 90 7.78 2.50 -18.16
C LYS A 90 7.47 3.46 -17.01
N ALA A 91 8.37 3.50 -16.04
CA ALA A 91 8.83 4.77 -15.47
C ALA A 91 10.36 4.76 -15.57
N ALA A 92 10.90 5.75 -16.26
CA ALA A 92 12.28 5.83 -16.70
C ALA A 92 13.28 5.88 -15.54
N ALA A 93 14.33 5.05 -15.69
CA ALA A 93 15.73 5.30 -15.36
C ALA A 93 16.04 6.36 -14.30
N SER A 94 16.31 5.91 -13.07
CA SER A 94 17.42 6.48 -12.30
C SER A 94 18.67 5.68 -12.65
N LYS A 95 19.56 6.28 -13.44
CA LYS A 95 20.91 5.77 -13.70
C LYS A 95 21.64 5.63 -12.36
N VAL A 96 21.88 4.40 -11.94
CA VAL A 96 23.05 4.06 -11.14
C VAL A 96 23.92 3.23 -12.07
N GLU A 97 25.15 3.69 -12.29
CA GLU A 97 26.10 3.08 -13.21
C GLU A 97 26.35 1.60 -12.86
N PRO A 98 26.56 0.74 -13.87
CA PRO A 98 26.86 -0.67 -13.67
C PRO A 98 28.32 -0.84 -13.22
N MET A 99 28.53 -1.35 -12.00
CA MET A 99 29.79 -2.02 -11.66
C MET A 99 29.70 -3.49 -12.04
N ASP A 100 30.49 -3.83 -13.06
CA ASP A 100 30.99 -5.11 -13.56
C ASP A 100 30.10 -6.38 -13.63
N PRO A 101 30.04 -7.04 -14.81
CA PRO A 101 29.27 -8.25 -15.04
C PRO A 101 30.15 -9.49 -14.90
N GLU A 102 30.25 -10.12 -13.72
CA GLU A 102 30.86 -11.46 -13.66
C GLU A 102 30.47 -12.25 -12.39
N LYS A 103 29.36 -12.98 -12.49
CA LYS A 103 29.18 -14.36 -11.96
C LYS A 103 27.77 -14.83 -12.32
N LYS A 104 27.69 -15.92 -13.10
CA LYS A 104 26.46 -16.71 -13.28
C LYS A 104 25.82 -16.91 -11.89
N PRO A 105 24.52 -16.65 -11.69
CA PRO A 105 23.91 -16.90 -10.39
C PRO A 105 24.04 -18.40 -10.12
N GLY A 106 24.90 -18.76 -9.16
CA GLY A 106 25.01 -20.14 -8.70
C GLY A 106 23.66 -20.62 -8.21
N GLY A 107 23.36 -21.92 -8.36
CA GLY A 107 22.06 -22.52 -8.01
C GLY A 107 21.51 -22.07 -6.64
N LYS A 108 22.40 -21.83 -5.67
CA LYS A 108 22.06 -21.32 -4.33
C LYS A 108 21.37 -19.95 -4.30
N VAL A 109 21.71 -19.03 -5.20
CA VAL A 109 21.06 -17.70 -5.28
C VAL A 109 19.66 -17.83 -5.87
N LYS A 110 19.48 -18.75 -6.83
CA LYS A 110 18.17 -19.05 -7.42
C LYS A 110 17.25 -19.74 -6.40
N GLU A 111 17.78 -20.74 -5.69
CA GLU A 111 17.06 -21.43 -4.60
C GLU A 111 16.65 -20.48 -3.47
N ALA A 112 17.53 -19.56 -3.07
CA ALA A 112 17.20 -18.55 -2.06
C ALA A 112 16.08 -17.62 -2.54
N LYS A 113 16.12 -17.16 -3.80
CA LYS A 113 15.04 -16.35 -4.38
C LYS A 113 13.73 -17.12 -4.45
N GLU A 114 13.76 -18.36 -4.92
CA GLU A 114 12.58 -19.23 -4.94
C GLU A 114 12.02 -19.48 -3.54
N TYR A 115 12.89 -19.64 -2.53
CA TYR A 115 12.48 -19.77 -1.14
C TYR A 115 11.81 -18.48 -0.62
N LEU A 116 12.39 -17.31 -0.88
CA LEU A 116 11.81 -16.02 -0.51
C LEU A 116 10.42 -15.81 -1.15
N SER A 117 10.29 -16.10 -2.45
CA SER A 117 9.02 -16.00 -3.18
C SER A 117 8.00 -17.03 -2.71
N LYS A 118 8.38 -18.30 -2.57
CA LYS A 118 7.50 -19.40 -2.13
C LYS A 118 6.91 -19.14 -0.75
N HIS A 119 7.73 -18.62 0.16
CA HIS A 119 7.32 -18.32 1.53
C HIS A 119 6.78 -16.89 1.70
N ARG A 120 6.72 -16.09 0.62
CA ARG A 120 6.28 -14.69 0.59
C ARG A 120 6.97 -13.84 1.67
N LEU A 121 8.25 -14.12 1.93
CA LEU A 121 8.99 -13.52 3.05
C LEU A 121 9.18 -12.01 2.87
N GLU A 122 9.37 -11.55 1.63
CA GLU A 122 9.51 -10.13 1.32
C GLU A 122 8.23 -9.34 1.64
N VAL A 123 7.07 -9.91 1.35
CA VAL A 123 5.76 -9.29 1.66
C VAL A 123 5.56 -9.20 3.17
N ARG A 124 5.81 -10.30 3.89
CA ARG A 124 5.67 -10.33 5.35
C ARG A 124 6.61 -9.35 6.04
N LEU A 125 7.85 -9.26 5.58
CA LEU A 125 8.83 -8.33 6.12
C LEU A 125 8.42 -6.87 5.86
N SER A 126 7.89 -6.57 4.66
CA SER A 126 7.39 -5.23 4.32
C SER A 126 6.21 -4.82 5.21
N GLU A 127 5.28 -5.73 5.45
CA GLU A 127 4.13 -5.48 6.35
C GLU A 127 4.58 -5.26 7.80
N ALA A 128 5.48 -6.11 8.30
CA ALA A 128 6.05 -5.97 9.64
C ALA A 128 6.81 -4.64 9.81
N MET A 129 7.59 -4.25 8.80
CA MET A 129 8.30 -2.97 8.79
C MET A 129 7.34 -1.77 8.76
N GLN A 130 6.24 -1.86 8.00
CA GLN A 130 5.20 -0.83 8.01
C GLN A 130 4.47 -0.75 9.36
N ALA A 131 4.28 -1.87 10.06
CA ALA A 131 3.69 -1.90 11.39
C ALA A 131 4.61 -1.21 12.42
N VAL A 132 5.91 -1.52 12.42
CA VAL A 132 6.91 -0.85 13.27
C VAL A 132 6.92 0.66 13.04
N LEU A 133 6.94 1.11 11.78
CA LEU A 133 6.97 2.54 11.47
C LEU A 133 5.69 3.28 11.87
N ARG A 134 4.57 2.56 11.95
CA ARG A 134 3.26 3.10 12.34
C ARG A 134 3.13 3.21 13.85
N GLU A 135 3.49 2.15 14.57
CA GLU A 135 3.30 2.04 16.01
C GLU A 135 4.45 2.66 16.79
N ARG A 136 5.63 2.77 16.17
CA ARG A 136 6.87 3.31 16.75
C ARG A 136 7.12 2.76 18.17
N PRO A 137 7.19 1.43 18.32
CA PRO A 137 7.47 0.81 19.61
C PRO A 137 8.86 1.23 20.11
N ASP A 138 9.01 1.33 21.42
CA ASP A 138 10.31 1.62 22.06
C ASP A 138 11.34 0.52 21.79
N ASP A 139 10.88 -0.72 21.57
CA ASP A 139 11.70 -1.86 21.17
C ASP A 139 11.17 -2.52 19.87
N PRO A 140 11.70 -2.09 18.71
CA PRO A 140 11.35 -2.67 17.41
C PRO A 140 11.78 -4.13 17.23
N GLU A 141 12.83 -4.60 17.91
CA GLU A 141 13.33 -5.96 17.73
C GLU A 141 12.35 -6.98 18.32
N THR A 142 11.91 -6.72 19.55
CA THR A 142 10.88 -7.55 20.19
C THR A 142 9.55 -7.50 19.44
N PHE A 143 9.17 -6.35 18.88
CA PHE A 143 7.94 -6.21 18.11
C PHE A 143 7.97 -7.02 16.80
N LEU A 144 9.10 -7.06 16.09
CA LEU A 144 9.25 -7.85 14.86
C LEU A 144 9.34 -9.36 15.10
N ALA A 145 9.65 -9.79 16.32
CA ALA A 145 9.78 -11.20 16.68
C ALA A 145 8.45 -11.87 17.11
N GLN A 146 7.37 -11.08 17.28
CA GLN A 146 6.02 -11.57 17.61
C GLN A 146 5.23 -11.95 16.35
#